data_AF-A0A151QZS6-F1
#
_entry.id   AF-A0A151QZS6-F1
#
_cell.length_a   1.000
_cell.length_b   1.000
_cell.length_c   1.000
_cell.angle_alpha   90.00
_cell.angle_beta   90.00
_cell.angle_gamma   90.00
#
_symmetry.space_group_name_H-M   'P 1'
#
loop_
_entity.id
_entity.type
_entity.pdbx_description
1 polymer ?
#
loop_
_entity_poly.entity_id
_entity_poly.type
_entity_poly.pdbx_seq_one_letter_code
_entity_poly.pdbx_strand_id
1 'polypeptide(L)'
;NLERVPTVVAFVESMTPTGKENYTINLKDPTATIGASLHYKVKQHQQYGKDIVVGCVLVLKQVVVFAPNRFRGPYFLNITKNNVQRVSSVSQI
;
A
#
# COMPACT_ATOMS: atom_id res chain seq x y z
N ASN A 1 15.62 14.97 -1.15
CA ASN A 1 14.92 13.90 -1.90
C ASN A 1 14.33 12.91 -0.92
N LEU A 2 13.04 12.58 -1.05
CA LEU A 2 12.45 11.46 -0.31
C LEU A 2 12.89 10.15 -0.97
N GLU A 3 13.26 9.16 -0.17
CA GLU A 3 13.61 7.84 -0.66
C GLU A 3 12.38 7.16 -1.27
N ARG A 4 12.59 6.43 -2.38
CA ARG A 4 11.53 5.73 -3.08
C ARG A 4 11.93 4.29 -3.36
N VAL A 5 11.01 3.37 -3.10
CA VAL A 5 11.13 1.99 -3.56
C VAL A 5 10.70 1.94 -5.03
N PRO A 6 11.56 1.48 -5.96
CA PRO A 6 11.24 1.45 -7.37
C PRO A 6 10.01 0.60 -7.69
N THR A 7 9.93 -0.58 -7.08
CA THR A 7 8.85 -1.55 -7.26
C THR A 7 8.53 -2.24 -5.95
N VAL A 8 7.24 -2.36 -5.64
CA VAL A 8 6.74 -3.17 -4.52
C VAL A 8 5.70 -4.13 -5.07
N VAL A 9 5.89 -5.42 -4.81
CA VAL A 9 4.90 -6.47 -5.10
C VAL A 9 4.59 -7.15 -3.79
N ALA A 10 3.40 -6.88 -3.25
CA ALA A 10 3.08 -7.35 -1.91
C ALA A 10 1.59 -7.67 -1.76
N PHE A 11 1.33 -8.66 -0.91
CA PHE A 11 0.01 -9.06 -0.46
C PHE A 11 -0.51 -8.09 0.60
N VAL A 12 -1.80 -7.75 0.53
CA VAL A 12 -2.47 -6.94 1.57
C VAL A 12 -2.90 -7.86 2.70
N GLU A 13 -2.11 -7.91 3.77
CA GLU A 13 -2.35 -8.74 4.96
C GLU A 13 -3.45 -8.17 5.86
N SER A 14 -3.50 -6.86 6.01
CA SER A 14 -4.56 -6.18 6.75
C SER A 14 -4.81 -4.79 6.18
N MET A 15 -6.02 -4.27 6.42
CA MET A 15 -6.41 -2.92 6.02
C MET A 15 -7.39 -2.36 7.04
N THR A 16 -7.04 -1.21 7.61
CA THR A 16 -7.84 -0.51 8.62
C THR A 16 -8.14 0.90 8.13
N PRO A 17 -9.42 1.29 8.00
CA PRO A 17 -9.78 2.68 7.73
C PRO A 17 -9.27 3.58 8.85
N THR A 18 -8.70 4.72 8.47
CA THR A 18 -8.40 5.84 9.36
C THR A 18 -9.58 6.80 9.34
N GLY A 19 -9.79 7.57 10.41
CA GLY A 19 -10.88 8.54 10.51
C GLY A 19 -10.89 9.68 9.47
N LYS A 20 -9.94 9.68 8.51
CA LYS A 20 -9.84 10.64 7.39
C LYS A 20 -9.96 9.95 6.02
N GLU A 21 -10.71 8.85 5.95
CA GLU A 21 -10.93 8.04 4.74
C GLU A 21 -9.68 7.35 4.14
N ASN A 22 -8.47 7.68 4.60
CA ASN A 22 -7.26 6.94 4.26
C ASN A 22 -7.26 5.59 4.98
N TYR A 23 -6.37 4.68 4.59
CA TYR A 23 -6.23 3.38 5.24
C TYR A 23 -4.79 3.20 5.72
N THR A 24 -4.65 2.56 6.87
CA THR A 24 -3.39 1.92 7.25
C THR A 24 -3.47 0.48 6.79
N ILE A 25 -2.50 0.03 6.01
CA ILE A 25 -2.44 -1.35 5.51
C ILE A 25 -1.10 -1.98 5.88
N ASN A 26 -1.10 -3.30 6.08
CA ASN A 26 0.13 -4.09 6.17
C ASN A 26 0.34 -4.82 4.85
N LEU A 27 1.50 -4.59 4.24
CA LEU A 27 1.94 -5.22 3.01
C LEU A 27 2.95 -6.31 3.35
N LYS A 28 2.74 -7.51 2.83
CA LYS A 28 3.58 -8.67 3.07
C LYS A 28 4.15 -9.21 1.76
N ASP A 29 5.45 -9.42 1.74
CA ASP A 29 6.14 -10.22 0.74
C ASP A 29 6.72 -11.49 1.41
N PRO A 30 7.41 -12.37 0.67
CA PRO A 30 8.02 -13.57 1.27
C PRO A 30 9.07 -13.29 2.36
N THR A 31 9.60 -12.07 2.43
CA THR A 31 10.69 -11.69 3.31
C THR A 31 10.18 -11.04 4.60
N ALA A 32 9.22 -10.11 4.49
CA ALA A 32 8.79 -9.30 5.62
C ALA A 32 7.40 -8.68 5.41
N THR A 33 6.87 -8.14 6.51
CA THR A 33 5.71 -7.26 6.51
C THR A 33 6.14 -5.81 6.74
N ILE A 34 5.58 -4.87 5.98
CA ILE A 34 5.78 -3.42 6.16
C ILE A 34 4.43 -2.69 6.24
N GLY A 35 4.36 -1.69 7.11
CA GLY A 35 3.20 -0.80 7.20
C GLY A 35 3.16 0.19 6.04
N ALA A 36 1.96 0.55 5.59
CA ALA A 36 1.77 1.55 4.56
C ALA A 36 0.53 2.40 4.81
N SER A 37 0.60 3.68 4.43
CA SER A 37 -0.56 4.55 4.30
C SER A 37 -1.10 4.47 2.87
N LEU A 38 -2.35 4.06 2.72
CA LEU A 38 -3.07 4.05 1.46
C LEU A 38 -4.00 5.27 1.41
N HIS A 39 -3.71 6.19 0.50
CA HIS A 39 -4.54 7.37 0.31
C HIS A 39 -5.95 6.99 -0.19
N TYR A 40 -7.01 7.58 0.36
CA TYR A 40 -8.41 7.21 0.08
C TYR A 40 -8.77 7.17 -1.42
N LYS A 41 -8.26 8.16 -2.19
CA LYS A 41 -8.39 8.23 -3.66
C LYS A 41 -7.88 6.97 -4.40
N VAL A 42 -7.00 6.19 -3.80
CA VAL A 42 -6.54 4.91 -4.36
C VAL A 42 -7.66 3.87 -4.24
N LYS A 43 -8.30 3.76 -3.08
CA LYS A 43 -9.43 2.86 -2.85
C LYS A 43 -10.70 3.27 -3.62
N GLN A 44 -10.87 4.57 -3.88
CA GLN A 44 -11.97 5.11 -4.71
C GLN A 44 -11.67 5.09 -6.22
N HIS A 45 -10.54 4.56 -6.67
CA HIS A 45 -10.21 4.55 -8.09
C HIS A 45 -11.20 3.67 -8.87
N GLN A 46 -11.81 4.21 -9.94
CA GLN A 46 -12.89 3.53 -10.66
C GLN A 46 -12.46 2.18 -11.27
N GLN A 47 -11.21 2.08 -11.75
CA GLN A 47 -10.73 0.90 -12.47
C GLN A 47 -10.34 -0.28 -11.56
N TYR A 48 -9.79 -0.01 -10.37
CA TYR A 48 -9.16 -1.04 -9.54
C TYR A 48 -9.47 -0.91 -8.05
N GLY A 49 -10.09 0.19 -7.61
CA GLY A 49 -10.27 0.50 -6.20
C GLY A 49 -11.14 -0.55 -5.48
N LYS A 50 -12.17 -1.07 -6.16
CA LYS A 50 -13.01 -2.16 -5.64
C LYS A 50 -12.20 -3.44 -5.34
N ASP A 51 -11.16 -3.70 -6.12
CA ASP A 51 -10.33 -4.91 -6.03
C ASP A 51 -9.25 -4.81 -4.94
N ILE A 52 -9.00 -3.61 -4.39
CA ILE A 52 -8.09 -3.42 -3.26
C ILE A 52 -8.78 -3.88 -1.97
N VAL A 53 -8.67 -5.17 -1.67
CA VAL A 53 -9.21 -5.79 -0.45
C VAL A 53 -8.11 -6.52 0.29
N VAL A 54 -8.36 -6.87 1.56
CA VAL A 54 -7.51 -7.84 2.27
C VAL A 54 -7.48 -9.12 1.44
N GLY A 55 -6.29 -9.65 1.18
CA GLY A 55 -6.13 -10.79 0.28
C GLY A 55 -5.61 -10.44 -1.11
N CYS A 56 -5.68 -9.19 -1.57
CA CYS A 56 -5.19 -8.84 -2.92
C CYS A 56 -3.67 -8.67 -2.95
N VAL A 57 -3.08 -8.77 -4.15
CA VAL A 57 -1.69 -8.40 -4.43
C VAL A 57 -1.65 -7.03 -5.09
N LEU A 58 -0.87 -6.11 -4.52
CA LEU A 58 -0.59 -4.80 -5.09
C LEU A 58 0.77 -4.82 -5.80
N VAL A 59 0.78 -4.37 -7.05
CA VAL A 59 2.00 -4.03 -7.79
C VAL A 59 2.10 -2.51 -7.85
N LEU A 60 3.12 -1.97 -7.22
CA LEU A 60 3.32 -0.54 -7.04
C LEU A 60 4.67 -0.09 -7.63
N LYS A 61 4.73 1.17 -8.06
CA LYS A 61 5.96 1.85 -8.51
C LYS A 61 6.26 3.11 -7.72
N GLN A 62 7.54 3.42 -7.56
CA GLN A 62 8.04 4.72 -7.09
C GLN A 62 7.41 5.17 -5.76
N VAL A 63 7.27 4.23 -4.83
CA VAL A 63 6.56 4.43 -3.56
C VAL A 63 7.47 5.14 -2.57
N VAL A 64 7.01 6.23 -1.97
CA VAL A 64 7.80 6.98 -0.99
C VAL A 64 7.91 6.18 0.30
N VAL A 65 9.13 6.12 0.85
CA VAL A 65 9.41 5.62 2.19
C VAL A 65 9.45 6.80 3.16
N PHE A 66 8.81 6.67 4.32
CA PHE A 66 8.85 7.69 5.37
C PHE A 66 8.84 7.06 6.76
N ALA A 67 9.41 7.75 7.75
CA ALA A 67 9.29 7.40 9.16
C ALA A 67 8.35 8.41 9.83
N PRO A 68 7.14 8.02 10.29
CA PRO A 68 6.19 8.93 10.93
C PRO A 68 6.78 9.62 12.17
N ASN A 69 7.66 8.90 12.88
CA ASN A 69 8.50 9.42 13.94
C ASN A 69 9.96 9.19 13.56
N ARG A 70 10.67 10.28 13.23
CA ARG A 70 12.04 10.26 12.69
C ARG A 70 13.07 9.60 13.61
N PHE A 71 12.73 9.38 14.88
CA PHE A 71 13.66 8.85 15.88
C PHE A 71 13.27 7.47 16.42
N ARG A 72 12.03 7.00 16.24
CA ARG A 72 11.51 5.78 16.91
C ARG A 72 10.42 4.98 16.17
N GLY A 73 9.97 5.42 14.99
CA GLY A 73 8.91 4.72 14.26
C GLY A 73 9.45 3.73 13.24
N PRO A 74 8.75 2.60 12.96
CA PRO A 74 9.08 1.78 11.81
C PRO A 74 8.90 2.59 10.52
N TYR A 75 9.62 2.23 9.46
CA TYR A 75 9.43 2.82 8.14
C TYR A 75 8.07 2.41 7.56
N PHE A 76 7.43 3.36 6.89
CA PHE A 76 6.15 3.18 6.20
C PHE A 76 6.29 3.53 4.73
N LEU A 77 5.44 2.88 3.92
CA LEU A 77 5.22 3.25 2.53
C LEU A 77 4.04 4.22 2.40
N ASN A 78 4.16 5.26 1.58
CA ASN A 78 3.04 6.15 1.25
C ASN A 78 2.52 5.87 -0.16
N ILE A 79 1.33 5.28 -0.24
CA ILE A 79 0.71 4.81 -1.48
C ILE A 79 -0.34 5.81 -1.95
N THR A 80 -0.10 6.35 -3.14
CA THR A 80 -0.98 7.28 -3.87
C THR A 80 -1.41 6.67 -5.20
N LYS A 81 -2.35 7.32 -5.91
CA LYS A 81 -2.89 6.79 -7.16
C LYS A 81 -1.81 6.50 -8.21
N ASN A 82 -0.82 7.39 -8.30
CA ASN A 82 0.26 7.28 -9.29
C ASN A 82 1.22 6.11 -9.01
N ASN A 83 1.15 5.53 -7.82
CA ASN A 83 1.96 4.38 -7.45
C ASN A 83 1.36 3.07 -7.97
N VAL A 84 0.04 2.94 -8.13
CA VAL A 84 -0.58 1.66 -8.48
C VAL A 84 -0.33 1.33 -9.96
N GLN A 85 0.32 0.20 -10.23
CA GLN A 85 0.47 -0.35 -11.57
C GLN A 85 -0.55 -1.45 -11.86
N ARG A 86 -0.84 -2.29 -10.85
CA ARG A 86 -1.80 -3.40 -10.97
C ARG A 86 -2.31 -3.79 -9.59
N VAL A 87 -3.55 -4.27 -9.56
CA VAL A 87 -4.15 -4.99 -8.43
C VAL A 87 -4.52 -6.38 -8.95
N SER A 88 -4.13 -7.43 -8.23
CA SER A 88 -4.46 -8.82 -8.59
C SER A 88 -5.23 -9.48 -7.45
N SER A 89 -6.40 -10.03 -7.76
CA SER A 89 -7.23 -10.74 -6.78
C SER A 89 -6.83 -12.21 -6.71
N VAL A 90 -6.78 -12.77 -5.50
CA VAL A 90 -6.44 -14.19 -5.32
C VAL A 90 -7.53 -15.13 -5.85
N SER A 91 -8.77 -14.66 -6.05
CA SER A 91 -9.82 -15.43 -6.73
C SER A 91 -9.64 -15.60 -8.25
N GLN A 92 -8.56 -15.05 -8.82
CA GLN A 92 -8.23 -15.14 -10.25
C GLN A 92 -6.94 -15.95 -10.54
N ILE A 93 -6.38 -16.61 -9.51
CA ILE A 93 -5.27 -17.57 -9.61
C ILE A 93 -5.83 -18.94 -9.23
#